data_AF-A0AAF0EY74-F1
#
_entry.id   AF-A0AAF0EY74-F1
#
_cell.length_a   1.000
_cell.length_b   1.000
_cell.length_c   1.000
_cell.angle_alpha   90.00
_cell.angle_beta   90.00
_cell.angle_gamma   90.00
#
_symmetry.space_group_name_H-M   'P 1'
#
loop_
_entity.id
_entity.type
_entity.pdbx_description
1 polymer ?
#
loop_
_entity_poly.entity_id
_entity_poly.type
_entity_poly.pdbx_seq_one_letter_code
_entity_poly.pdbx_strand_id
1 'polypeptide(L)'
;MPFSFGNYNGTCNSMALVSCPLLGSELGIVPECYSRNIDINNTIIFQPATCIIHIAAIIMTAIMVWHVHSKYTAVGRKEIVFFFYLYGFSELLVLFLDSAVIPTHTGAYLWFTAIYIGLKTCIFWCLMLNGFVGFQFAEDGTALSLWTLRISTLIFWVVGFVVSAFAFKNQPQGSQAGVWFFEFIFPLIMVLIYIVSQVILVLRTLDDFWPINDIVFGTLAFVSGLILMYGFNNQICEHVKHYIDGTFFGALCMLFSVMMVYKYWDSITKEDLEFSVGSKHSAWDAKEPLVSSDFDGSVQSYDAGRSPVSSRAFSSRPPSPPRKESGASQYTIGKAMPHSFSDAGSGLPQHR
;
A
#
# COMPACT_ATOMS: atom_id res chain seq x y z
N MET A 1 -7.74 35.04 -8.52
CA MET A 1 -6.65 34.14 -8.11
C MET A 1 -7.26 32.78 -7.81
N PRO A 2 -6.72 31.67 -8.37
CA PRO A 2 -7.33 30.34 -8.24
C PRO A 2 -7.34 29.81 -6.79
N PHE A 3 -6.44 30.32 -5.93
CA PHE A 3 -6.39 29.97 -4.51
C PHE A 3 -6.63 31.18 -3.61
N SER A 4 -7.62 31.06 -2.74
CA SER A 4 -7.85 31.96 -1.60
C SER A 4 -8.22 31.10 -0.40
N PHE A 5 -7.62 31.37 0.75
CA PHE A 5 -7.88 30.60 1.96
C PHE A 5 -9.37 30.59 2.30
N GLY A 6 -9.94 29.40 2.46
CA GLY A 6 -11.36 29.22 2.80
C GLY A 6 -12.36 29.64 1.73
N ASN A 7 -11.92 29.86 0.49
CA ASN A 7 -12.80 30.18 -0.63
C ASN A 7 -12.54 29.21 -1.79
N TYR A 8 -13.58 28.45 -2.14
CA TYR A 8 -13.53 27.45 -3.20
C TYR A 8 -13.86 27.98 -4.59
N ASN A 9 -14.35 29.21 -4.75
CA ASN A 9 -14.81 29.72 -6.06
C ASN A 9 -13.70 29.65 -7.12
N GLY A 10 -12.48 30.10 -6.80
CA GLY A 10 -11.37 30.06 -7.78
C GLY A 10 -10.96 28.64 -8.15
N THR A 11 -10.96 27.75 -7.16
CA THR A 11 -10.56 26.34 -7.30
C THR A 11 -11.63 25.56 -8.07
N CYS A 12 -12.88 25.63 -7.65
CA CYS A 12 -14.00 24.92 -8.25
C CYS A 12 -14.42 25.44 -9.63
N ASN A 13 -14.20 26.73 -9.93
CA ASN A 13 -14.37 27.23 -11.30
C ASN A 13 -13.29 26.67 -12.24
N SER A 14 -12.11 26.34 -11.71
CA SER A 14 -10.99 25.90 -12.53
C SER A 14 -10.92 24.40 -12.70
N MET A 15 -11.54 23.58 -11.84
CA MET A 15 -11.48 22.11 -11.95
C MET A 15 -12.68 21.44 -11.27
N ALA A 16 -13.03 20.23 -11.73
CA ALA A 16 -14.06 19.41 -11.12
C ALA A 16 -13.51 18.64 -9.91
N LEU A 17 -13.58 19.23 -8.71
CA LEU A 17 -13.37 18.46 -7.46
C LEU A 17 -14.70 17.89 -6.98
N VAL A 18 -14.64 16.72 -6.35
CA VAL A 18 -15.77 16.06 -5.68
C VAL A 18 -16.46 16.96 -4.64
N SER A 19 -15.72 17.88 -4.02
CA SER A 19 -16.27 18.83 -3.04
C SER A 19 -17.07 19.97 -3.68
N CYS A 20 -16.83 20.30 -4.96
CA CYS A 20 -17.39 21.49 -5.61
C CYS A 20 -18.92 21.48 -5.80
N PRO A 21 -19.57 20.35 -6.14
CA PRO A 21 -21.04 20.29 -6.23
C PRO A 21 -21.75 20.54 -4.90
N LEU A 22 -21.07 20.39 -3.77
CA LEU A 22 -21.62 20.60 -2.43
C LEU A 22 -21.36 22.00 -1.89
N LEU A 23 -20.60 22.82 -2.62
CA LEU A 23 -20.20 24.16 -2.20
C LEU A 23 -20.86 25.17 -3.15
N GLY A 24 -21.49 26.20 -2.60
CA GLY A 24 -22.19 27.22 -3.40
C GLY A 24 -23.70 27.26 -3.18
N SER A 25 -24.44 27.77 -4.16
CA SER A 25 -25.90 27.88 -4.14
C SER A 25 -26.58 26.55 -4.56
N GLU A 26 -27.85 26.58 -4.98
CA GLU A 26 -28.70 25.38 -5.15
C GLU A 26 -28.17 24.28 -6.09
N LEU A 27 -27.21 24.59 -6.98
CA LEU A 27 -26.64 23.65 -7.96
C LEU A 27 -25.13 23.39 -7.76
N GLY A 28 -24.51 23.96 -6.72
CA GLY A 28 -23.07 23.88 -6.49
C GLY A 28 -22.24 24.74 -7.45
N ILE A 29 -20.92 24.74 -7.28
CA ILE A 29 -19.99 25.44 -8.17
C ILE A 29 -19.56 24.48 -9.29
N VAL A 30 -19.71 24.92 -10.54
CA VAL A 30 -19.40 24.14 -11.74
C VAL A 30 -18.11 24.68 -12.38
N PRO A 31 -17.20 23.80 -12.84
CA PRO A 31 -15.98 24.23 -13.53
C PRO A 31 -16.27 24.81 -14.92
N GLU A 32 -15.44 25.75 -15.34
CA GLU A 32 -15.46 26.36 -16.68
C GLU A 32 -15.10 25.33 -17.76
N CYS A 33 -14.17 24.41 -17.46
CA CYS A 33 -13.72 23.37 -18.37
C CYS A 33 -13.59 22.02 -17.66
N TYR A 34 -14.24 21.00 -18.22
CA TYR A 34 -14.18 19.60 -17.77
C TYR A 34 -14.18 18.65 -18.98
N SER A 35 -13.74 17.40 -18.76
CA SER A 35 -13.76 16.35 -19.79
C SER A 35 -15.19 16.03 -20.22
N ARG A 36 -15.40 15.80 -21.52
CA ARG A 36 -16.70 15.43 -22.09
C ARG A 36 -17.26 14.16 -21.44
N ASN A 37 -18.56 14.18 -21.17
CA ASN A 37 -19.30 13.04 -20.68
C ASN A 37 -19.66 12.08 -21.81
N ILE A 38 -19.69 10.79 -21.51
CA ILE A 38 -20.12 9.76 -22.46
C ILE A 38 -21.45 9.20 -21.97
N ASP A 39 -22.43 9.14 -22.87
CA ASP A 39 -23.71 8.46 -22.61
C ASP A 39 -23.60 7.00 -23.08
N ILE A 40 -23.76 6.07 -22.15
CA ILE A 40 -23.83 4.63 -22.42
C ILE A 40 -25.18 4.14 -21.93
N ASN A 41 -26.06 3.78 -22.85
CA ASN A 41 -27.34 3.13 -22.55
C ASN A 41 -28.20 3.92 -21.52
N ASN A 42 -28.42 5.21 -21.78
CA ASN A 42 -29.13 6.17 -20.92
C ASN A 42 -28.45 6.44 -19.55
N THR A 43 -27.17 6.11 -19.40
CA THR A 43 -26.37 6.46 -18.22
C THR A 43 -25.24 7.37 -18.65
N ILE A 44 -25.25 8.61 -18.13
CA ILE A 44 -24.20 9.59 -18.40
C ILE A 44 -23.04 9.32 -17.43
N ILE A 45 -21.89 8.94 -17.97
CA ILE A 45 -20.66 8.80 -17.21
C ILE A 45 -19.88 10.12 -17.30
N PHE A 46 -19.62 10.71 -16.14
CA PHE A 46 -18.80 11.91 -16.00
C PHE A 46 -17.32 11.52 -16.00
N GLN A 47 -16.49 12.34 -16.64
CA GLN A 47 -15.01 12.20 -16.69
C GLN A 47 -14.49 10.75 -16.90
N PRO A 48 -14.84 10.09 -18.02
CA PRO A 48 -14.46 8.69 -18.26
C PRO A 48 -12.95 8.47 -18.34
N ALA A 49 -12.17 9.47 -18.79
CA ALA A 49 -10.72 9.38 -18.84
C ALA A 49 -10.10 9.21 -17.44
N THR A 50 -10.53 10.02 -16.46
CA THR A 50 -10.07 9.95 -15.07
C THR A 50 -10.53 8.67 -14.39
N CYS A 51 -11.76 8.20 -14.69
CA CYS A 51 -12.27 6.91 -14.21
C CYS A 51 -11.36 5.73 -14.59
N ILE A 52 -10.80 5.71 -15.81
CA ILE A 52 -9.87 4.66 -16.25
C ILE A 52 -8.60 4.66 -15.39
N ILE A 53 -8.10 5.85 -15.02
CA ILE A 53 -6.91 5.97 -14.15
C ILE A 53 -7.20 5.46 -12.74
N HIS A 54 -8.37 5.75 -12.17
CA HIS A 54 -8.78 5.18 -10.88
C HIS A 54 -8.87 3.65 -10.91
N ILE A 55 -9.42 3.06 -11.99
CA ILE A 55 -9.43 1.60 -12.17
C ILE A 55 -8.00 1.05 -12.24
N ALA A 56 -7.11 1.69 -13.01
CA ALA A 56 -5.72 1.31 -13.07
C ALA A 56 -5.03 1.43 -11.70
N ALA A 57 -5.34 2.48 -10.92
CA ALA A 57 -4.80 2.69 -9.58
C ALA A 57 -5.23 1.58 -8.61
N ILE A 58 -6.48 1.14 -8.66
CA ILE A 58 -6.98 0.03 -7.84
C ILE A 58 -6.25 -1.28 -8.20
N ILE A 59 -6.10 -1.58 -9.49
CA ILE A 59 -5.38 -2.78 -9.96
C ILE A 59 -3.92 -2.73 -9.51
N MET A 60 -3.24 -1.61 -9.71
CA MET A 60 -1.85 -1.42 -9.29
C MET A 60 -1.69 -1.54 -7.78
N THR A 61 -2.65 -1.02 -7.01
CA THR A 61 -2.66 -1.16 -5.54
C THR A 61 -2.78 -2.62 -5.13
N ALA A 62 -3.64 -3.41 -5.78
CA ALA A 62 -3.75 -4.84 -5.51
C ALA A 62 -2.44 -5.60 -5.81
N ILE A 63 -1.76 -5.27 -6.92
CA ILE A 63 -0.45 -5.86 -7.26
C ILE A 63 0.61 -5.50 -6.22
N MET A 64 0.69 -4.23 -5.80
CA MET A 64 1.63 -3.79 -4.77
C MET A 64 1.38 -4.52 -3.45
N VAL A 65 0.12 -4.61 -3.00
CA VAL A 65 -0.24 -5.35 -1.78
C VAL A 65 0.19 -6.82 -1.88
N TRP A 66 -0.02 -7.47 -3.03
CA TRP A 66 0.40 -8.86 -3.23
C TRP A 66 1.91 -9.05 -3.09
N HIS A 67 2.72 -8.17 -3.70
CA HIS A 67 4.18 -8.22 -3.56
C HIS A 67 4.64 -7.96 -2.12
N VAL A 68 4.03 -7.02 -1.40
CA VAL A 68 4.37 -6.76 0.01
C VAL A 68 4.10 -8.00 0.88
N HIS A 69 2.99 -8.72 0.65
CA HIS A 69 2.69 -9.96 1.38
C HIS A 69 3.63 -11.11 1.06
N SER A 70 4.31 -11.08 -0.09
CA SER A 70 5.29 -12.11 -0.47
C SER A 70 6.61 -11.98 0.31
N LYS A 71 6.88 -10.86 0.98
CA LYS A 71 8.04 -10.69 1.88
C LYS A 71 7.70 -11.14 3.30
N TYR A 72 8.53 -12.00 3.90
CA TYR A 72 8.26 -12.60 5.22
C TYR A 72 8.83 -11.83 6.42
N THR A 73 9.96 -11.14 6.25
CA THR A 73 10.74 -10.50 7.34
C THR A 73 10.93 -8.99 7.20
N ALA A 74 10.24 -8.36 6.23
CA ALA A 74 10.37 -6.94 5.94
C ALA A 74 9.86 -6.01 7.05
N VAL A 75 10.68 -5.00 7.35
CA VAL A 75 10.38 -3.90 8.28
C VAL A 75 9.25 -3.02 7.73
N GLY A 76 8.29 -2.66 8.58
CA GLY A 76 7.13 -1.82 8.28
C GLY A 76 6.08 -2.49 7.40
N ARG A 77 6.16 -3.81 7.20
CA ARG A 77 5.30 -4.53 6.24
C ARG A 77 3.82 -4.38 6.58
N LYS A 78 3.43 -4.47 7.85
CA LYS A 78 2.00 -4.42 8.22
C LYS A 78 1.46 -2.98 8.17
N GLU A 79 2.31 -2.03 8.46
CA GLU A 79 2.10 -0.59 8.48
C GLU A 79 1.89 -0.05 7.06
N ILE A 80 2.77 -0.41 6.11
CA ILE A 80 2.67 0.04 4.71
C ILE A 80 1.50 -0.63 3.98
N VAL A 81 1.19 -1.89 4.29
CA VAL A 81 -0.01 -2.57 3.74
C VAL A 81 -1.28 -1.84 4.16
N PHE A 82 -1.34 -1.36 5.41
CA PHE A 82 -2.48 -0.57 5.86
C PHE A 82 -2.63 0.75 5.10
N PHE A 83 -1.52 1.42 4.76
CA PHE A 83 -1.55 2.58 3.87
C PHE A 83 -2.12 2.22 2.48
N PHE A 84 -1.67 1.13 1.86
CA PHE A 84 -2.21 0.70 0.56
C PHE A 84 -3.68 0.30 0.61
N TYR A 85 -4.15 -0.30 1.71
CA TYR A 85 -5.58 -0.58 1.88
C TYR A 85 -6.42 0.70 1.95
N LEU A 86 -5.96 1.71 2.69
CA LEU A 86 -6.64 3.00 2.73
C LEU A 86 -6.64 3.68 1.36
N TYR A 87 -5.50 3.68 0.66
CA TYR A 87 -5.39 4.24 -0.69
C TYR A 87 -6.33 3.54 -1.67
N GLY A 88 -6.30 2.20 -1.75
CA GLY A 88 -7.18 1.44 -2.63
C GLY A 88 -8.67 1.63 -2.32
N PHE A 89 -9.04 1.75 -1.04
CA PHE A 89 -10.42 2.06 -0.65
C PHE A 89 -10.84 3.49 -1.05
N SER A 90 -9.93 4.46 -0.93
CA SER A 90 -10.16 5.84 -1.39
C SER A 90 -10.33 5.91 -2.91
N GLU A 91 -9.51 5.20 -3.68
CA GLU A 91 -9.62 5.13 -5.15
C GLU A 91 -10.94 4.49 -5.59
N LEU A 92 -11.42 3.46 -4.88
CA LEU A 92 -12.73 2.87 -5.12
C LEU A 92 -13.86 3.86 -4.85
N LEU A 93 -13.76 4.64 -3.78
CA LEU A 93 -14.79 5.61 -3.40
C LEU A 93 -14.82 6.80 -4.37
N VAL A 94 -13.66 7.37 -4.71
CA VAL A 94 -13.58 8.49 -5.66
C VAL A 94 -14.04 8.09 -7.05
N LEU A 95 -13.80 6.85 -7.49
CA LEU A 95 -14.32 6.33 -8.76
C LEU A 95 -15.85 6.49 -8.85
N PHE A 96 -16.59 6.18 -7.79
CA PHE A 96 -18.05 6.35 -7.78
C PHE A 96 -18.52 7.81 -7.73
N LEU A 97 -17.71 8.69 -7.14
CA LEU A 97 -18.03 10.11 -7.02
C LEU A 97 -17.73 10.87 -8.31
N ASP A 98 -16.60 10.58 -8.97
CA ASP A 98 -16.20 11.21 -10.24
C ASP A 98 -16.97 10.64 -11.43
N SER A 99 -17.35 9.36 -11.42
CA SER A 99 -18.14 8.77 -12.52
C SER A 99 -19.62 9.20 -12.52
N ALA A 100 -20.04 10.03 -11.55
CA ALA A 100 -21.42 10.43 -11.30
C ALA A 100 -22.41 9.26 -11.12
N VAL A 101 -21.92 8.08 -10.70
CA VAL A 101 -22.79 6.94 -10.35
C VAL A 101 -23.63 7.26 -9.12
N ILE A 102 -23.07 8.04 -8.19
CA ILE A 102 -23.82 8.68 -7.11
C ILE A 102 -24.24 10.07 -7.60
N PRO A 103 -25.53 10.33 -7.85
CA PRO A 103 -25.95 11.62 -8.39
C PRO A 103 -25.78 12.74 -7.35
N THR A 104 -25.26 13.88 -7.79
CA THR A 104 -24.95 15.05 -6.94
C THR A 104 -26.17 15.64 -6.23
N HIS A 105 -27.37 15.50 -6.80
CA HIS A 105 -28.62 15.97 -6.20
C HIS A 105 -29.12 15.12 -5.03
N THR A 106 -28.56 13.93 -4.82
CA THR A 106 -28.98 13.03 -3.74
C THR A 106 -28.27 13.39 -2.44
N GLY A 107 -28.99 13.30 -1.31
CA GLY A 107 -28.38 13.48 0.02
C GLY A 107 -27.26 12.47 0.33
N ALA A 108 -27.18 11.36 -0.42
CA ALA A 108 -26.08 10.41 -0.32
C ALA A 108 -24.75 11.03 -0.74
N TYR A 109 -24.72 11.83 -1.81
CA TYR A 109 -23.49 12.44 -2.33
C TYR A 109 -22.74 13.25 -1.26
N LEU A 110 -23.46 13.96 -0.40
CA LEU A 110 -22.91 14.70 0.74
C LEU A 110 -22.11 13.79 1.68
N TRP A 111 -22.72 12.68 2.11
CA TRP A 111 -22.10 11.77 3.08
C TRP A 111 -20.91 11.02 2.48
N PHE A 112 -21.03 10.54 1.24
CA PHE A 112 -19.91 9.87 0.55
C PHE A 112 -18.73 10.82 0.32
N THR A 113 -19.00 12.08 -0.06
CA THR A 113 -17.95 13.10 -0.20
C THR A 113 -17.28 13.43 1.14
N ALA A 114 -18.05 13.55 2.22
CA ALA A 114 -17.48 13.75 3.55
C ALA A 114 -16.60 12.56 3.99
N ILE A 115 -17.02 11.33 3.71
CA ILE A 115 -16.21 10.11 3.97
C ILE A 115 -14.92 10.15 3.15
N TYR A 116 -14.99 10.51 1.87
CA TYR A 116 -13.84 10.63 0.99
C TYR A 116 -12.81 11.65 1.49
N ILE A 117 -13.23 12.84 1.89
CA ILE A 117 -12.32 13.86 2.43
C ILE A 117 -11.71 13.42 3.77
N GLY A 118 -12.49 12.71 4.60
CA GLY A 118 -11.98 12.04 5.79
C GLY A 118 -10.91 10.99 5.46
N LEU A 119 -11.14 10.16 4.43
CA LEU A 119 -10.17 9.16 3.96
C LEU A 119 -8.89 9.81 3.44
N LYS A 120 -9.02 10.87 2.63
CA LYS A 120 -7.88 11.67 2.17
C LYS A 120 -7.04 12.14 3.36
N THR A 121 -7.68 12.70 4.38
CA THR A 121 -7.01 13.18 5.60
C THR A 121 -6.25 12.06 6.31
N CYS A 122 -6.87 10.90 6.53
CA CYS A 122 -6.22 9.80 7.24
C CYS A 122 -5.13 9.11 6.42
N ILE A 123 -5.23 9.07 5.08
CA ILE A 123 -4.18 8.53 4.19
C ILE A 123 -2.90 9.35 4.33
N PHE A 124 -2.97 10.68 4.28
CA PHE A 124 -1.79 11.52 4.42
C PHE A 124 -1.20 11.47 5.84
N TRP A 125 -2.04 11.39 6.88
CA TRP A 125 -1.58 11.12 8.25
C TRP A 125 -0.88 9.75 8.36
N CYS A 126 -1.46 8.71 7.75
CA CYS A 126 -0.89 7.36 7.70
C CYS A 126 0.47 7.35 6.98
N LEU A 127 0.59 8.06 5.85
CA LEU A 127 1.84 8.20 5.11
C LEU A 127 2.94 8.81 5.98
N MET A 128 2.64 9.91 6.67
CA MET A 128 3.57 10.55 7.60
C MET A 128 4.04 9.58 8.70
N LEU A 129 3.11 8.85 9.34
CA LEU A 129 3.47 7.86 10.37
C LEU A 129 4.31 6.71 9.83
N ASN A 130 4.00 6.19 8.64
CA ASN A 130 4.83 5.21 7.96
C ASN A 130 6.27 5.72 7.77
N GLY A 131 6.43 7.02 7.52
CA GLY A 131 7.74 7.64 7.42
C GLY A 131 8.56 7.67 8.71
N PHE A 132 7.92 7.49 9.88
CA PHE A 132 8.61 7.38 11.17
C PHE A 132 8.97 5.95 11.55
N VAL A 133 8.35 4.93 10.92
CA VAL A 133 8.60 3.52 11.24
C VAL A 133 10.06 3.15 11.00
N GLY A 134 10.69 3.70 9.96
CA GLY A 134 12.10 3.43 9.67
C GLY A 134 13.10 3.98 10.70
N PHE A 135 12.68 4.88 11.59
CA PHE A 135 13.52 5.34 12.72
C PHE A 135 13.45 4.40 13.94
N GLN A 136 12.61 3.36 13.89
CA GLN A 136 12.47 2.36 14.95
C GLN A 136 12.13 2.95 16.33
N PHE A 137 11.42 4.08 16.40
CA PHE A 137 10.95 4.66 17.67
C PHE A 137 10.02 3.72 18.44
N ALA A 138 9.26 2.90 17.72
CA ALA A 138 8.55 1.75 18.23
C ALA A 138 9.06 0.53 17.49
N GLU A 139 9.23 -0.60 18.19
CA GLU A 139 9.59 -1.86 17.56
C GLU A 139 8.52 -2.22 16.53
N ASP A 140 8.96 -2.35 15.28
CA ASP A 140 8.10 -2.57 14.13
C ASP A 140 7.31 -3.88 14.24
N GLY A 141 6.07 -3.90 13.76
CA GLY A 141 5.20 -5.07 13.87
C GLY A 141 4.70 -5.40 15.28
N THR A 142 5.11 -4.66 16.32
CA THR A 142 4.51 -4.78 17.64
C THR A 142 3.03 -4.38 17.63
N ALA A 143 2.25 -4.98 18.53
CA ALA A 143 0.84 -4.61 18.69
C ALA A 143 0.70 -3.11 18.97
N LEU A 144 1.65 -2.52 19.71
CA LEU A 144 1.64 -1.08 20.01
C LEU A 144 1.82 -0.24 18.74
N SER A 145 2.81 -0.55 17.89
CA SER A 145 2.99 0.15 16.59
C SER A 145 1.69 0.11 15.77
N LEU A 146 1.10 -1.07 15.60
CA LEU A 146 -0.09 -1.23 14.77
C LEU A 146 -1.34 -0.56 15.35
N TRP A 147 -1.56 -0.66 16.66
CA TRP A 147 -2.72 -0.03 17.29
C TRP A 147 -2.60 1.49 17.34
N THR A 148 -1.39 2.04 17.58
CA THR A 148 -1.18 3.49 17.52
C THR A 148 -1.42 4.03 16.12
N LEU A 149 -0.94 3.33 15.08
CA LEU A 149 -1.18 3.68 13.69
C LEU A 149 -2.68 3.63 13.35
N ARG A 150 -3.38 2.54 13.68
CA ARG A 150 -4.81 2.37 13.39
C ARG A 150 -5.71 3.35 14.14
N ILE A 151 -5.45 3.57 15.42
CA ILE A 151 -6.26 4.47 16.25
C ILE A 151 -6.04 5.92 15.84
N SER A 152 -4.80 6.34 15.62
CA SER A 152 -4.53 7.72 15.21
C SER A 152 -5.07 8.02 13.81
N THR A 153 -4.91 7.10 12.85
CA THR A 153 -5.51 7.24 11.51
C THR A 153 -7.04 7.28 11.57
N LEU A 154 -7.68 6.47 12.43
CA LEU A 154 -9.12 6.52 12.65
C LEU A 154 -9.58 7.86 13.25
N ILE A 155 -8.83 8.42 14.20
CA ILE A 155 -9.15 9.74 14.77
C ILE A 155 -9.11 10.82 13.69
N PHE A 156 -8.06 10.87 12.88
CA PHE A 156 -7.96 11.86 11.80
C PHE A 156 -8.99 11.64 10.69
N TRP A 157 -9.40 10.40 10.45
CA TRP A 157 -10.52 10.09 9.57
C TRP A 157 -11.83 10.69 10.11
N VAL A 158 -12.14 10.48 11.40
CA VAL A 158 -13.34 11.04 12.04
C VAL A 158 -13.30 12.57 12.04
N VAL A 159 -12.15 13.18 12.33
CA VAL A 159 -12.01 14.65 12.31
C VAL A 159 -12.27 15.21 10.92
N GLY A 160 -11.63 14.67 9.88
CA GLY A 160 -11.85 15.11 8.50
C GLY A 160 -13.29 14.89 8.05
N PHE A 161 -13.90 13.77 8.42
CA PHE A 161 -15.32 13.46 8.14
C PHE A 161 -16.27 14.46 8.81
N VAL A 162 -16.13 14.70 10.12
CA VAL A 162 -17.02 15.60 10.88
C VAL A 162 -16.91 17.03 10.38
N VAL A 163 -15.68 17.51 10.13
CA VAL A 163 -15.46 18.87 9.61
C VAL A 163 -16.11 19.04 8.23
N SER A 164 -15.95 18.05 7.35
CA SER A 164 -16.55 18.08 6.00
C SER A 164 -18.08 17.97 6.04
N ALA A 165 -18.62 17.04 6.83
CA ALA A 165 -20.06 16.86 6.98
C ALA A 165 -20.74 18.11 7.56
N PHE A 166 -20.12 18.75 8.57
CA PHE A 166 -20.64 20.00 9.14
C PHE A 166 -20.59 21.15 8.14
N ALA A 167 -19.52 21.25 7.35
CA ALA A 167 -19.40 22.29 6.33
C ALA A 167 -20.46 22.16 5.24
N PHE A 168 -20.69 20.95 4.72
CA PHE A 168 -21.67 20.71 3.66
C PHE A 168 -23.12 20.84 4.16
N LYS A 169 -23.42 20.38 5.38
CA LYS A 169 -24.79 20.45 5.93
C LYS A 169 -25.27 21.88 6.21
N ASN A 170 -24.35 22.78 6.56
CA ASN A 170 -24.69 24.16 6.93
C ASN A 170 -24.48 25.18 5.79
N GLN A 171 -24.33 24.74 4.54
CA GLN A 171 -24.22 25.67 3.40
C GLN A 171 -25.49 26.52 3.25
N PRO A 172 -25.38 27.81 2.84
CA PRO A 172 -24.15 28.54 2.49
C PRO A 172 -23.44 29.21 3.68
N GLN A 173 -23.96 29.10 4.91
CA GLN A 173 -23.44 29.79 6.10
C GLN A 173 -22.28 29.04 6.80
N GLY A 174 -22.07 27.78 6.43
CA GLY A 174 -21.02 26.93 6.99
C GLY A 174 -19.63 27.41 6.61
N SER A 175 -18.73 27.46 7.60
CA SER A 175 -17.34 27.81 7.37
C SER A 175 -16.65 26.78 6.46
N GLN A 176 -16.29 27.21 5.25
CA GLN A 176 -15.56 26.39 4.26
C GLN A 176 -14.06 26.26 4.61
N ALA A 177 -13.56 27.08 5.54
CA ALA A 177 -12.15 27.11 5.91
C ALA A 177 -11.63 25.77 6.46
N GLY A 178 -12.47 25.03 7.20
CA GLY A 178 -12.09 23.73 7.77
C GLY A 178 -11.83 22.68 6.68
N VAL A 179 -12.76 22.54 5.73
CA VAL A 179 -12.62 21.59 4.60
C VAL A 179 -11.43 22.00 3.74
N TRP A 180 -11.29 23.30 3.47
CA TRP A 180 -10.18 23.83 2.69
C TRP A 180 -8.82 23.50 3.31
N PHE A 181 -8.69 23.61 4.64
CA PHE A 181 -7.48 23.22 5.35
C PHE A 181 -7.15 21.73 5.20
N PHE A 182 -8.13 20.85 5.43
CA PHE A 182 -7.93 19.40 5.33
C PHE A 182 -7.75 18.90 3.90
N GLU A 183 -8.28 19.61 2.91
CA GLU A 183 -8.19 19.21 1.51
C GLU A 183 -6.89 19.67 0.85
N PHE A 184 -6.33 20.82 1.25
CA PHE A 184 -5.13 21.42 0.64
C PHE A 184 -3.93 21.50 1.57
N ILE A 185 -4.00 22.24 2.68
CA ILE A 185 -2.83 22.51 3.53
C ILE A 185 -2.35 21.25 4.24
N PHE A 186 -3.26 20.52 4.88
CA PHE A 186 -2.92 19.38 5.72
C PHE A 186 -2.16 18.28 4.94
N PRO A 187 -2.61 17.83 3.74
CA PRO A 187 -1.86 16.90 2.91
C PRO A 187 -0.43 17.37 2.60
N LEU A 188 -0.26 18.65 2.25
CA LEU A 188 1.06 19.20 1.90
C LEU A 188 2.03 19.14 3.07
N ILE A 189 1.58 19.49 4.27
CA ILE A 189 2.40 19.42 5.49
C ILE A 189 2.80 17.97 5.78
N MET A 190 1.85 17.04 5.71
CA MET A 190 2.13 15.63 5.99
C MET A 190 3.12 15.02 5.00
N VAL A 191 2.98 15.31 3.70
CA VAL A 191 3.91 14.87 2.65
C VAL A 191 5.30 15.49 2.86
N LEU A 192 5.39 16.77 3.21
CA LEU A 192 6.66 17.42 3.48
C LEU A 192 7.39 16.75 4.65
N ILE A 193 6.69 16.48 5.76
CA ILE A 193 7.25 15.77 6.92
C ILE A 193 7.74 14.38 6.50
N TYR A 194 6.95 13.63 5.72
CA TYR A 194 7.33 12.32 5.20
C TYR A 194 8.60 12.38 4.34
N ILE A 195 8.68 13.30 3.38
CA ILE A 195 9.85 13.44 2.50
C ILE A 195 11.10 13.78 3.30
N VAL A 196 11.00 14.77 4.19
CA VAL A 196 12.14 15.17 5.04
C VAL A 196 12.58 14.01 5.92
N SER A 197 11.65 13.27 6.51
CA SER A 197 11.98 12.12 7.35
C SER A 197 12.65 10.99 6.54
N GLN A 198 12.19 10.70 5.32
CA GLN A 198 12.81 9.69 4.46
C GLN A 198 14.21 10.08 4.01
N VAL A 199 14.41 11.35 3.64
CA VAL A 199 15.73 11.85 3.25
C VAL A 199 16.71 11.77 4.43
N ILE A 200 16.29 12.14 5.64
CA ILE A 200 17.13 12.02 6.84
C ILE A 200 17.49 10.56 7.10
N LEU A 201 16.52 9.65 7.01
CA LEU A 201 16.74 8.22 7.23
C LEU A 201 17.77 7.66 6.26
N VAL A 202 17.61 7.92 4.96
CA VAL A 202 18.54 7.38 3.94
C VAL A 202 19.94 7.96 4.13
N LEU A 203 20.07 9.27 4.40
CA LEU A 203 21.39 9.90 4.54
C LEU A 203 22.12 9.57 5.84
N ARG A 204 21.40 9.17 6.89
CA ARG A 204 22.00 8.94 8.23
C ARG A 204 22.14 7.47 8.59
N THR A 205 21.28 6.61 8.04
CA THR A 205 21.15 5.22 8.49
C THR A 205 21.55 4.22 7.41
N LEU A 206 21.32 4.51 6.13
CA LEU A 206 21.59 3.57 5.04
C LEU A 206 22.93 3.86 4.37
N ASP A 207 23.64 2.79 3.99
CA ASP A 207 24.87 2.87 3.19
C ASP A 207 24.59 2.98 1.68
N ASP A 208 23.40 2.56 1.22
CA ASP A 208 22.97 2.67 -0.18
C ASP A 208 22.09 3.90 -0.40
N PHE A 209 22.52 4.79 -1.30
CA PHE A 209 21.80 6.00 -1.67
C PHE A 209 20.85 5.82 -2.86
N TRP A 210 20.77 4.63 -3.47
CA TRP A 210 19.83 4.35 -4.55
C TRP A 210 18.36 4.70 -4.24
N PRO A 211 17.83 4.48 -3.00
CA PRO A 211 16.47 4.87 -2.63
C PRO A 211 16.19 6.37 -2.72
N ILE A 212 17.21 7.24 -2.75
CA ILE A 212 17.03 8.70 -2.93
C ILE A 212 16.35 8.98 -4.28
N ASN A 213 16.68 8.22 -5.32
CA ASN A 213 16.07 8.41 -6.64
C ASN A 213 14.56 8.18 -6.59
N ASP A 214 14.10 7.16 -5.87
CA ASP A 214 12.67 6.89 -5.70
C ASP A 214 11.96 8.04 -4.96
N ILE A 215 12.59 8.61 -3.93
CA ILE A 215 12.05 9.79 -3.22
C ILE A 215 11.95 10.99 -4.17
N VAL A 216 12.99 11.24 -4.98
CA VAL A 216 13.02 12.36 -5.93
C VAL A 216 11.97 12.19 -7.01
N PHE A 217 11.88 11.02 -7.64
CA PHE A 217 10.87 10.75 -8.67
C PHE A 217 9.44 10.80 -8.12
N GLY A 218 9.23 10.29 -6.91
CA GLY A 218 7.94 10.38 -6.22
C GLY A 218 7.53 11.83 -5.93
N THR A 219 8.47 12.63 -5.40
CA THR A 219 8.23 14.05 -5.10
C THR A 219 7.96 14.86 -6.37
N LEU A 220 8.74 14.64 -7.42
CA LEU A 220 8.55 15.32 -8.71
C LEU A 220 7.18 14.99 -9.30
N ALA A 221 6.77 13.73 -9.25
CA ALA A 221 5.46 13.31 -9.74
C ALA A 221 4.31 13.91 -8.90
N PHE A 222 4.43 13.92 -7.58
CA PHE A 222 3.45 14.56 -6.71
C PHE A 222 3.30 16.05 -7.02
N VAL A 223 4.42 16.79 -7.08
CA VAL A 223 4.43 18.22 -7.38
C VAL A 223 3.92 18.50 -8.80
N SER A 224 4.32 17.71 -9.79
CA SER A 224 3.80 17.86 -11.16
C SER A 224 2.30 17.60 -11.22
N GLY A 225 1.80 16.60 -10.49
CA GLY A 225 0.37 16.32 -10.39
C GLY A 225 -0.41 17.50 -9.82
N LEU A 226 0.10 18.12 -8.75
CA LEU A 226 -0.49 19.33 -8.19
C LEU A 226 -0.47 20.49 -9.18
N ILE A 227 0.65 20.74 -9.85
CA ILE A 227 0.79 21.85 -10.80
C ILE A 227 -0.15 21.66 -12.01
N LEU A 228 -0.22 20.46 -12.56
CA LEU A 228 -1.07 20.15 -13.71
C LEU A 228 -2.56 20.25 -13.35
N MET A 229 -2.95 19.72 -12.19
CA MET A 229 -4.34 19.73 -11.73
C MET A 229 -4.81 21.11 -11.26
N TYR A 230 -3.99 21.83 -10.49
CA TYR A 230 -4.40 23.08 -9.84
C TYR A 230 -4.00 24.34 -10.61
N GLY A 231 -2.93 24.29 -11.40
CA GLY A 231 -2.40 25.44 -12.14
C GLY A 231 -2.82 25.47 -13.61
N PHE A 232 -2.83 24.31 -14.28
CA PHE A 232 -2.95 24.22 -15.74
C PHE A 232 -4.25 23.54 -16.24
N ASN A 233 -5.23 23.25 -15.37
CA ASN A 233 -6.43 22.48 -15.75
C ASN A 233 -7.17 23.06 -16.97
N ASN A 234 -7.55 24.35 -16.92
CA ASN A 234 -8.31 24.97 -18.02
C ASN A 234 -7.52 24.99 -19.33
N GLN A 235 -6.22 25.28 -19.27
CA GLN A 235 -5.35 25.30 -20.45
C GLN A 235 -5.25 23.91 -21.10
N ILE A 236 -5.07 22.87 -20.29
CA ILE A 236 -5.02 21.48 -20.78
C ILE A 236 -6.38 21.11 -21.39
N CYS A 237 -7.48 21.39 -20.68
CA CYS A 237 -8.81 21.03 -21.12
C CYS A 237 -9.20 21.69 -22.45
N GLU A 238 -8.91 22.97 -22.65
CA GLU A 238 -9.17 23.68 -23.91
C GLU A 238 -8.28 23.19 -25.06
N HIS A 239 -6.98 23.00 -24.82
CA HIS A 239 -6.04 22.56 -25.86
C HIS A 239 -6.28 21.12 -26.33
N VAL A 240 -6.78 20.25 -25.45
CA VAL A 240 -7.12 18.86 -25.77
C VAL A 240 -8.63 18.72 -26.08
N LYS A 241 -9.31 19.81 -26.47
CA LYS A 241 -10.72 19.82 -26.94
C LYS A 241 -11.70 19.08 -26.01
N HIS A 242 -11.53 19.24 -24.69
CA HIS A 242 -12.35 18.57 -23.67
C HIS A 242 -12.30 17.04 -23.70
N TYR A 243 -11.27 16.40 -24.26
CA TYR A 243 -11.08 14.95 -24.14
C TYR A 243 -10.43 14.55 -22.81
N ILE A 244 -9.55 15.41 -22.29
CA ILE A 244 -8.78 15.21 -21.06
C ILE A 244 -8.75 16.53 -20.31
N ASP A 245 -8.79 16.48 -18.98
CA ASP A 245 -8.63 17.62 -18.09
C ASP A 245 -7.43 17.41 -17.14
N GLY A 246 -7.17 18.39 -16.28
CA GLY A 246 -6.11 18.34 -15.28
C GLY A 246 -6.35 17.30 -14.19
N THR A 247 -7.59 16.86 -13.94
CA THR A 247 -7.88 15.81 -12.94
C THR A 247 -7.31 14.46 -13.39
N PHE A 248 -7.38 14.15 -14.70
CA PHE A 248 -6.73 12.97 -15.28
C PHE A 248 -5.21 12.94 -15.02
N PHE A 249 -4.52 14.04 -15.31
CA PHE A 249 -3.07 14.13 -15.09
C PHE A 249 -2.73 14.14 -13.59
N GLY A 250 -3.57 14.78 -12.77
CA GLY A 250 -3.48 14.73 -11.32
C GLY A 250 -3.54 13.29 -10.80
N ALA A 251 -4.55 12.52 -11.19
CA ALA A 251 -4.73 11.13 -10.79
C ALA A 251 -3.56 10.24 -11.26
N LEU A 252 -3.09 10.43 -12.50
CA LEU A 252 -1.96 9.67 -13.05
C LEU A 252 -0.67 9.94 -12.27
N CYS A 253 -0.36 11.22 -12.03
CA CYS A 253 0.81 11.63 -11.27
C CYS A 253 0.74 11.17 -9.81
N MET A 254 -0.45 11.21 -9.18
CA MET A 254 -0.66 10.69 -7.83
C MET A 254 -0.43 9.18 -7.76
N LEU A 255 -0.98 8.41 -8.72
CA LEU A 255 -0.73 6.98 -8.82
C LEU A 255 0.77 6.69 -8.95
N PHE A 256 1.48 7.40 -9.84
CA PHE A 256 2.92 7.23 -9.99
C PHE A 256 3.68 7.59 -8.71
N SER A 257 3.28 8.65 -8.00
CA SER A 257 3.86 9.00 -6.70
C SER A 257 3.68 7.88 -5.68
N VAL A 258 2.50 7.26 -5.59
CA VAL A 258 2.25 6.12 -4.70
C VAL A 258 3.08 4.89 -5.11
N MET A 259 3.28 4.68 -6.42
CA MET A 259 4.18 3.63 -6.91
C MET A 259 5.64 3.87 -6.51
N MET A 260 6.10 5.12 -6.47
CA MET A 260 7.44 5.45 -5.98
C MET A 260 7.55 5.25 -4.46
N VAL A 261 6.49 5.51 -3.68
CA VAL A 261 6.45 5.17 -2.25
C VAL A 261 6.60 3.65 -2.04
N TYR A 262 5.91 2.83 -2.86
CA TYR A 262 6.09 1.38 -2.86
C TYR A 262 7.53 0.98 -3.23
N LYS A 263 8.08 1.52 -4.31
CA LYS A 263 9.45 1.20 -4.75
C LYS A 263 10.49 1.58 -3.72
N TYR A 264 10.33 2.73 -3.09
CA TYR A 264 11.17 3.17 -1.99
C TYR A 264 11.13 2.15 -0.83
N TRP A 265 9.93 1.75 -0.38
CA TRP A 265 9.78 0.72 0.66
C TRP A 265 10.40 -0.63 0.25
N ASP A 266 10.21 -1.03 -0.99
CA ASP A 266 10.79 -2.26 -1.53
C ASP A 266 12.32 -2.20 -1.56
N SER A 267 12.89 -1.03 -1.89
CA SER A 267 14.33 -0.83 -1.99
C SER A 267 15.06 -0.84 -0.65
N ILE A 268 14.42 -0.41 0.43
CA ILE A 268 15.00 -0.44 1.79
C ILE A 268 14.79 -1.79 2.51
N THR A 269 14.11 -2.75 1.87
CA THR A 269 13.81 -4.09 2.41
C THR A 269 14.32 -5.20 1.47
N LYS A 270 15.47 -4.97 0.82
CA LYS A 270 16.05 -5.89 -0.17
C LYS A 270 16.75 -7.08 0.49
N GLU A 271 17.40 -6.90 1.65
CA GLU A 271 18.16 -7.95 2.34
C GLU A 271 17.32 -9.16 2.79
N ASP A 272 15.99 -9.06 2.88
CA ASP A 272 15.17 -10.20 3.27
C ASP A 272 15.11 -11.33 2.23
N LEU A 273 15.39 -11.03 0.95
CA LEU A 273 15.30 -12.02 -0.13
C LEU A 273 16.57 -12.86 -0.26
N GLU A 274 17.75 -12.34 0.12
CA GLU A 274 19.02 -13.06 0.07
C GLU A 274 19.10 -14.19 1.10
N PHE A 275 18.44 -14.03 2.27
CA PHE A 275 18.37 -15.08 3.29
C PHE A 275 17.37 -16.20 2.95
N SER A 276 16.44 -15.97 2.01
CA SER A 276 15.46 -16.97 1.58
C SER A 276 15.97 -17.92 0.48
N VAL A 277 17.13 -17.64 -0.11
CA VAL A 277 17.84 -18.51 -1.09
C VAL A 277 19.20 -19.04 -0.58
N GLY A 278 19.40 -19.05 0.73
CA GLY A 278 20.63 -19.56 1.39
C GLY A 278 20.70 -21.07 1.65
N SER A 279 20.15 -21.95 0.80
CA SER A 279 20.44 -23.40 0.85
C SER A 279 20.96 -23.99 -0.46
N LYS A 280 21.34 -23.13 -1.41
CA LYS A 280 22.13 -23.52 -2.58
C LYS A 280 23.27 -22.54 -2.82
N HIS A 281 24.03 -22.21 -1.78
CA HIS A 281 25.41 -21.80 -2.02
C HIS A 281 26.16 -23.03 -2.56
N SER A 282 26.38 -23.00 -3.88
CA SER A 282 27.42 -23.72 -4.63
C SER A 282 28.02 -24.98 -3.99
N ALA A 283 27.40 -26.13 -4.27
CA ALA A 283 28.01 -27.45 -4.05
C ALA A 283 29.10 -27.78 -5.09
N TRP A 284 30.01 -26.83 -5.37
CA TRP A 284 31.07 -27.02 -6.37
C TRP A 284 32.48 -27.14 -5.79
N ASP A 285 32.68 -26.98 -4.49
CA ASP A 285 33.97 -27.31 -3.83
C ASP A 285 34.02 -28.77 -3.37
N ALA A 286 33.80 -29.70 -4.30
CA ALA A 286 33.99 -31.12 -4.02
C ALA A 286 34.41 -31.89 -5.27
N LYS A 287 35.65 -31.68 -5.74
CA LYS A 287 36.47 -32.74 -6.33
C LYS A 287 37.95 -32.46 -6.05
N GLU A 288 38.44 -32.90 -4.88
CA GLU A 288 39.83 -33.36 -4.83
C GLU A 288 39.89 -34.70 -5.59
N PRO A 289 40.68 -34.83 -6.67
CA PRO A 289 41.03 -36.15 -7.15
C PRO A 289 42.15 -36.69 -6.24
N LEU A 290 41.78 -37.66 -5.41
CA LEU A 290 42.71 -38.65 -4.88
C LEU A 290 43.47 -39.28 -6.06
N VAL A 291 44.71 -38.85 -6.30
CA VAL A 291 45.65 -39.63 -7.11
C VAL A 291 46.37 -40.58 -6.17
N SER A 292 45.84 -41.79 -6.10
CA SER A 292 46.52 -42.94 -5.54
C SER A 292 47.54 -43.51 -6.54
N SER A 293 48.68 -43.91 -5.96
CA SER A 293 49.55 -45.04 -6.35
C SER A 293 50.41 -44.96 -7.62
N ASP A 294 51.73 -45.00 -7.35
CA ASP A 294 52.79 -45.76 -8.03
C ASP A 294 53.64 -45.08 -9.11
N PHE A 295 54.81 -44.55 -8.70
CA PHE A 295 56.07 -44.87 -9.38
C PHE A 295 57.30 -44.73 -8.46
N ASP A 296 58.27 -45.58 -8.75
CA ASP A 296 59.35 -46.18 -7.96
C ASP A 296 60.63 -45.32 -7.86
N GLY A 297 61.50 -45.63 -6.87
CA GLY A 297 62.96 -45.43 -7.04
C GLY A 297 63.75 -44.58 -6.03
N SER A 298 64.41 -45.29 -5.09
CA SER A 298 65.79 -45.05 -4.57
C SER A 298 66.06 -44.36 -3.21
N VAL A 299 66.26 -45.22 -2.20
CA VAL A 299 67.42 -45.35 -1.28
C VAL A 299 68.11 -44.08 -0.72
N GLN A 300 68.00 -43.85 0.61
CA GLN A 300 69.16 -43.83 1.53
C GLN A 300 68.75 -43.82 3.02
N SER A 301 69.64 -44.41 3.82
CA SER A 301 69.48 -45.01 5.16
C SER A 301 70.09 -44.18 6.31
N TYR A 302 69.75 -44.59 7.56
CA TYR A 302 70.27 -44.22 8.91
C TYR A 302 69.63 -42.97 9.56
N ASP A 303 69.23 -42.93 10.85
CA ASP A 303 69.43 -43.81 12.01
C ASP A 303 68.37 -43.54 13.13
N ALA A 304 68.18 -44.54 14.00
CA ALA A 304 67.78 -44.52 15.41
C ALA A 304 66.53 -43.77 15.94
N GLY A 305 65.57 -44.57 16.46
CA GLY A 305 65.14 -44.41 17.86
C GLY A 305 63.65 -44.19 18.16
N ARG A 306 63.05 -45.19 18.85
CA ARG A 306 61.84 -45.15 19.70
C ARG A 306 60.44 -45.07 19.04
N SER A 307 59.66 -46.10 19.36
CA SER A 307 58.20 -46.19 19.31
C SER A 307 57.68 -46.52 20.73
N PRO A 308 56.37 -46.44 21.06
CA PRO A 308 55.25 -45.86 20.31
C PRO A 308 54.25 -45.05 21.22
N VAL A 309 53.11 -44.67 20.62
CA VAL A 309 51.79 -44.43 21.23
C VAL A 309 51.46 -43.01 21.74
N SER A 310 50.68 -42.28 20.94
CA SER A 310 49.32 -41.80 21.29
C SER A 310 48.98 -40.55 20.47
N SER A 311 48.40 -40.76 19.30
CA SER A 311 47.78 -39.72 18.48
C SER A 311 46.49 -39.23 19.14
N ARG A 312 46.46 -37.93 19.50
CA ARG A 312 45.22 -37.21 19.81
C ARG A 312 44.37 -37.12 18.53
N ALA A 313 43.30 -37.89 18.47
CA ALA A 313 42.25 -37.74 17.47
C ALA A 313 41.26 -36.68 17.94
N PHE A 314 41.12 -35.62 17.13
CA PHE A 314 40.08 -34.61 17.24
C PHE A 314 38.76 -35.24 16.75
N SER A 315 37.86 -35.57 17.68
CA SER A 315 36.52 -36.06 17.37
C SER A 315 35.57 -34.88 17.19
N SER A 316 35.30 -34.48 15.94
CA SER A 316 34.15 -33.64 15.61
C SER A 316 32.89 -34.50 15.46
N ARG A 317 32.14 -34.68 16.56
CA ARG A 317 30.71 -35.05 16.52
C ARG A 317 29.90 -33.83 16.96
N PRO A 318 28.89 -33.39 16.21
CA PRO A 318 27.91 -32.45 16.75
C PRO A 318 27.01 -33.18 17.77
N PRO A 319 26.55 -32.53 18.84
CA PRO A 319 25.62 -33.14 19.78
C PRO A 319 24.24 -33.28 19.15
N SER A 320 23.64 -34.46 19.26
CA SER A 320 22.23 -34.72 19.00
C SER A 320 21.34 -34.03 20.04
N PRO A 321 20.18 -33.46 19.67
CA PRO A 321 19.27 -32.82 20.62
C PRO A 321 18.60 -33.86 21.55
N PRO A 322 18.27 -33.49 22.80
CA PRO A 322 17.61 -34.40 23.73
C PRO A 322 16.16 -34.67 23.32
N ARG A 323 15.85 -35.97 23.28
CA ARG A 323 14.51 -36.56 23.14
C ARG A 323 13.66 -36.19 24.35
N LYS A 324 12.60 -35.40 24.17
CA LYS A 324 11.47 -35.37 25.13
C LYS A 324 10.45 -36.42 24.70
N GLU A 325 10.11 -37.26 25.66
CA GLU A 325 9.13 -38.34 25.54
C GLU A 325 7.74 -37.81 25.20
N SER A 326 7.13 -38.48 24.24
CA SER A 326 5.75 -38.39 23.81
C SER A 326 4.79 -38.89 24.89
N GLY A 327 3.90 -38.01 25.36
CA GLY A 327 2.62 -38.40 25.95
C GLY A 327 1.66 -38.85 24.86
N ALA A 328 1.10 -40.05 25.03
CA ALA A 328 0.32 -40.77 24.04
C ALA A 328 -0.97 -40.06 23.62
N SER A 329 -1.21 -39.96 22.31
CA SER A 329 -2.51 -39.74 21.71
C SER A 329 -3.03 -41.08 21.19
N GLN A 330 -4.09 -41.60 21.82
CA GLN A 330 -4.76 -42.83 21.43
C GLN A 330 -5.78 -42.51 20.33
N TYR A 331 -5.49 -42.93 19.09
CA TYR A 331 -6.47 -43.01 18.01
C TYR A 331 -6.75 -44.49 17.74
N THR A 332 -8.02 -44.90 17.82
CA THR A 332 -8.48 -46.23 17.43
C THR A 332 -9.50 -46.07 16.30
N ILE A 333 -9.15 -46.59 15.11
CA ILE A 333 -10.07 -46.76 13.98
C ILE A 333 -10.46 -48.24 13.90
N GLY A 334 -11.77 -48.49 13.78
CA GLY A 334 -12.32 -49.53 12.89
C GLY A 334 -12.90 -50.80 13.52
N LYS A 335 -14.24 -50.93 13.48
CA LYS A 335 -14.91 -52.20 13.14
C LYS A 335 -16.28 -51.96 12.51
N ALA A 336 -16.61 -52.83 11.55
CA ALA A 336 -17.63 -52.68 10.52
C ALA A 336 -19.06 -53.15 10.92
N MET A 337 -20.07 -52.57 10.21
CA MET A 337 -21.36 -53.06 9.67
C MET A 337 -22.11 -54.27 10.31
N PRO A 338 -23.47 -54.36 10.25
CA PRO A 338 -24.24 -54.32 8.99
C PRO A 338 -25.66 -53.69 8.99
N HIS A 339 -26.21 -53.63 7.76
CA HIS A 339 -27.52 -53.18 7.29
C HIS A 339 -28.73 -54.07 7.68
N SER A 340 -29.91 -53.45 7.82
CA SER A 340 -31.28 -53.95 7.50
C SER A 340 -32.28 -52.77 7.63
N PHE A 341 -32.86 -52.18 6.59
CA PHE A 341 -34.04 -52.53 5.74
C PHE A 341 -35.45 -52.28 6.37
N SER A 342 -36.29 -51.56 5.60
CA SER A 342 -37.77 -51.34 5.68
C SER A 342 -38.34 -50.48 6.84
N ASP A 343 -39.39 -49.63 6.69
CA ASP A 343 -40.33 -49.36 5.60
C ASP A 343 -41.16 -48.07 5.84
N ALA A 344 -41.68 -47.52 4.73
CA ALA A 344 -42.97 -46.85 4.50
C ALA A 344 -43.41 -45.55 5.23
N GLY A 345 -43.93 -44.59 4.43
CA GLY A 345 -44.85 -43.55 4.96
C GLY A 345 -45.08 -42.30 4.11
N SER A 346 -45.57 -42.45 2.88
CA SER A 346 -46.06 -41.40 1.96
C SER A 346 -47.23 -40.55 2.50
N GLY A 347 -47.34 -39.27 2.10
CA GLY A 347 -48.61 -38.53 2.17
C GLY A 347 -48.58 -37.01 1.94
N LEU A 348 -48.54 -36.58 0.67
CA LEU A 348 -49.15 -35.32 0.18
C LEU A 348 -50.60 -35.63 -0.25
N PRO A 349 -51.57 -34.69 -0.13
CA PRO A 349 -51.90 -33.76 -1.23
C PRO A 349 -52.30 -32.34 -0.74
N GLN A 350 -51.94 -31.24 -1.42
CA GLN A 350 -52.59 -30.58 -2.57
C GLN A 350 -53.96 -29.90 -2.32
N HIS A 351 -54.03 -28.64 -2.80
CA HIS A 351 -55.19 -27.76 -3.09
C HIS A 351 -55.83 -26.91 -1.98
N ARG A 352 -55.55 -25.60 -2.01
CA ARG A 352 -56.52 -24.60 -2.52
C ARG A 352 -55.82 -23.37 -3.10
#